data_AF-U2TVX9-F1
#
_entry.id   AF-U2TVX9-F1
#
_cell.length_a   1.000
_cell.length_b   1.000
_cell.length_c   1.000
_cell.angle_alpha   90.00
_cell.angle_beta   90.00
_cell.angle_gamma   90.00
#
_symmetry.space_group_name_H-M   'P 1'
#
loop_
_entity.id
_entity.type
_entity.pdbx_description
1 polymer ?
#
loop_
_entity_poly.entity_id
_entity_poly.type
_entity_poly.pdbx_seq_one_letter_code
_entity_poly.pdbx_strand_id
1 'polypeptide(L)'
;MRHTRDLESLVRRAYHSERLPAGNEGREAVVGAMMREARSCRRADRLDALASFVGAQVRFVGWRAWAAQTVVVVLMAAVCTSGAGGRTVAAATSLLAATSAAIGLPWLLASRAQGMAELERSCPFGAGSVALARLLVLGMASALSLTGILVVAPALAGTDLVITAVRAAAPYLLSCAGALALGMRSSRTDAALAGVAWVTLVAAASCAVYAAVPAAYDAASMWVWGVASGIGAAWSLAEAISWVRACAYGMAPLPNRTGTPAL
;
A
#
# COMPACT_ATOMS: atom_id res chain seq x y z
N MET A 1 1.44 -23.90 -71.58
CA MET A 1 2.60 -23.86 -70.67
C MET A 1 3.34 -22.52 -70.60
N ARG A 2 3.35 -21.66 -71.64
CA ARG A 2 3.97 -20.31 -71.54
C ARG A 2 3.17 -19.33 -70.66
N HIS A 3 1.84 -19.38 -70.75
CA HIS A 3 0.96 -18.43 -70.07
C HIS A 3 1.01 -18.48 -68.53
N THR A 4 1.27 -19.65 -67.94
CA THR A 4 1.39 -19.83 -66.49
C THR A 4 2.71 -19.30 -65.94
N ARG A 5 3.80 -19.36 -66.72
CA ARG A 5 5.11 -18.80 -66.31
C ARG A 5 5.10 -17.27 -66.30
N ASP A 6 4.39 -16.66 -67.24
CA ASP A 6 4.25 -15.19 -67.25
C ASP A 6 3.43 -14.69 -66.07
N LEU A 7 2.34 -15.40 -65.73
CA LEU A 7 1.50 -15.07 -64.57
C LEU A 7 2.29 -15.18 -63.26
N GLU A 8 3.06 -16.26 -63.11
CA GLU A 8 3.93 -16.46 -61.94
C GLU A 8 4.98 -15.34 -61.84
N SER A 9 5.57 -14.93 -62.97
CA SER A 9 6.55 -13.83 -63.00
C SER A 9 5.94 -12.46 -62.66
N LEU A 10 4.68 -12.24 -63.00
CA LEU A 10 3.93 -11.01 -62.71
C LEU A 10 3.51 -10.97 -61.24
N VAL A 11 3.00 -12.09 -60.70
CA VAL A 11 2.68 -12.21 -59.28
C VAL A 11 3.94 -12.06 -58.44
N ARG A 12 5.06 -12.67 -58.84
CA ARG A 12 6.35 -12.52 -58.12
C ARG A 12 6.85 -11.07 -58.15
N ARG A 13 6.71 -10.38 -59.28
CA ARG A 13 7.07 -8.96 -59.40
C ARG A 13 6.17 -8.06 -58.56
N ALA A 14 4.86 -8.30 -58.58
CA ALA A 14 3.90 -7.58 -57.74
C ALA A 14 4.16 -7.80 -56.24
N TYR A 15 4.45 -9.05 -55.85
CA TYR A 15 4.78 -9.41 -54.46
C TYR A 15 6.11 -8.81 -53.99
N HIS A 16 7.09 -8.66 -54.90
CA HIS A 16 8.34 -7.98 -54.62
C HIS A 16 8.23 -6.45 -54.62
N SER A 17 7.28 -5.86 -55.37
CA SER A 17 7.02 -4.42 -55.34
C SER A 17 6.22 -3.97 -54.12
N GLU A 18 5.36 -4.83 -53.55
CA GLU A 18 4.65 -4.54 -52.29
C GLU A 18 5.51 -4.79 -51.04
N ARG A 19 6.57 -5.60 -51.16
CA ARG A 19 7.64 -5.62 -50.15
C ARG A 19 8.48 -4.35 -50.29
N LEU A 20 7.93 -3.22 -49.86
CA LEU A 20 8.76 -2.11 -49.41
C LEU A 20 9.72 -2.69 -48.36
N PRO A 21 11.04 -2.64 -48.58
CA PRO A 21 11.97 -2.92 -47.51
C PRO A 21 11.79 -1.78 -46.53
N ALA A 22 10.88 -1.94 -45.56
CA ALA A 22 10.97 -1.18 -44.33
C ALA A 22 12.42 -1.40 -43.88
N GLY A 23 13.23 -0.32 -43.93
CA GLY A 23 14.64 -0.37 -43.55
C GLY A 23 14.75 -1.04 -42.18
N ASN A 24 15.93 -1.57 -41.85
CA ASN A 24 16.12 -2.25 -40.57
C ASN A 24 15.58 -1.42 -39.40
N GLU A 25 15.71 -0.09 -39.46
CA GLU A 25 15.10 0.86 -38.52
C GLU A 25 13.56 0.81 -38.43
N GLY A 26 12.86 0.71 -39.57
CA GLY A 26 11.40 0.58 -39.60
C GLY A 26 10.92 -0.76 -39.03
N ARG A 27 11.66 -1.83 -39.27
CA ARG A 27 11.39 -3.15 -38.67
C ARG A 27 11.63 -3.15 -37.17
N GLU A 28 12.73 -2.54 -36.72
CA GLU A 28 13.04 -2.38 -35.30
C GLU A 28 12.01 -1.50 -34.58
N ALA A 29 11.53 -0.43 -35.22
CA ALA A 29 10.48 0.41 -34.68
C ALA A 29 9.15 -0.34 -34.51
N VAL A 30 8.76 -1.15 -35.50
CA VAL A 30 7.55 -1.99 -35.45
C VAL A 30 7.68 -3.09 -34.39
N VAL A 31 8.83 -3.78 -34.33
CA VAL A 31 9.11 -4.78 -33.30
C VAL A 31 9.12 -4.12 -31.91
N GLY A 32 9.70 -2.93 -31.77
CA GLY A 32 9.71 -2.17 -30.53
C GLY A 32 8.32 -1.68 -30.11
N ALA A 33 7.46 -1.32 -31.05
CA ALA A 33 6.05 -0.99 -30.78
C ALA A 33 5.26 -2.24 -30.37
N MET A 34 5.44 -3.35 -31.08
CA MET A 34 4.80 -4.63 -30.78
C MET A 34 5.26 -5.21 -29.42
N MET A 35 6.53 -5.06 -29.05
CA MET A 35 7.02 -5.42 -27.73
C MET A 35 6.46 -4.53 -26.63
N ARG A 36 6.28 -3.23 -26.89
CA ARG A 36 5.62 -2.30 -25.96
C ARG A 36 4.16 -2.67 -25.73
N GLU A 37 3.44 -3.00 -26.81
CA GLU A 37 2.04 -3.42 -26.74
C GLU A 37 1.89 -4.80 -26.09
N ALA A 38 2.72 -5.77 -26.45
CA ALA A 38 2.74 -7.06 -25.77
C ALA A 38 3.08 -6.93 -24.27
N ARG A 39 3.84 -5.91 -23.86
CA ARG A 39 4.10 -5.60 -22.44
C ARG A 39 2.90 -4.91 -21.78
N SER A 40 2.16 -4.04 -22.47
CA SER A 40 0.95 -3.38 -21.95
C SER A 40 -0.18 -4.39 -21.77
N CYS A 41 -0.48 -5.25 -22.76
CA CYS A 41 -1.48 -6.32 -22.63
C CYS A 41 -1.16 -7.27 -21.49
N ARG A 42 0.08 -7.79 -21.41
CA ARG A 42 0.52 -8.65 -20.29
C ARG A 42 0.53 -7.94 -18.94
N ARG A 43 0.55 -6.60 -18.91
CA ARG A 43 0.42 -5.83 -17.67
C ARG A 43 -1.05 -5.70 -17.29
N ALA A 44 -1.93 -5.40 -18.24
CA ALA A 44 -3.38 -5.35 -18.04
C ALA A 44 -3.91 -6.69 -17.51
N ASP A 45 -3.58 -7.80 -18.17
CA ASP A 45 -3.98 -9.16 -17.73
C ASP A 45 -3.52 -9.47 -16.30
N ARG A 46 -2.31 -9.01 -15.94
CA ARG A 46 -1.77 -9.17 -14.58
C ARG A 46 -2.47 -8.30 -13.56
N LEU A 47 -2.87 -7.08 -13.93
CA LEU A 47 -3.64 -6.19 -13.05
C LEU A 47 -5.05 -6.73 -12.85
N ASP A 48 -5.69 -7.28 -13.88
CA ASP A 48 -7.01 -7.90 -13.78
C ASP A 48 -6.97 -9.17 -12.93
N ALA A 49 -5.94 -10.00 -13.10
CA ALA A 49 -5.69 -11.15 -12.25
C ALA A 49 -5.39 -10.74 -10.79
N LEU A 50 -4.65 -9.64 -10.57
CA LEU A 50 -4.42 -9.10 -9.24
C LEU A 50 -5.72 -8.54 -8.63
N ALA A 51 -6.53 -7.83 -9.41
CA ALA A 51 -7.78 -7.23 -8.94
C ALA A 51 -8.80 -8.31 -8.55
N SER A 52 -8.94 -9.35 -9.36
CA SER A 52 -9.77 -10.52 -9.02
C SER A 52 -9.24 -11.25 -7.78
N PHE A 53 -7.92 -11.40 -7.64
CA PHE A 53 -7.32 -11.96 -6.43
C PHE A 53 -7.55 -11.08 -5.19
N VAL A 54 -7.39 -9.75 -5.31
CA VAL A 54 -7.68 -8.78 -4.24
C VAL A 54 -9.15 -8.87 -3.84
N GLY A 55 -10.08 -8.92 -4.80
CA GLY A 55 -11.50 -9.11 -4.53
C GLY A 55 -11.78 -10.42 -3.78
N ALA A 56 -11.09 -11.50 -4.13
CA ALA A 56 -11.18 -12.76 -3.39
C ALA A 56 -10.62 -12.62 -1.96
N GLN A 57 -9.52 -11.89 -1.77
CA GLN A 57 -8.92 -11.62 -0.45
C GLN A 57 -9.80 -10.74 0.44
N VAL A 58 -10.56 -9.79 -0.12
CA VAL A 58 -11.53 -8.96 0.64
C VAL A 58 -12.55 -9.83 1.38
N ARG A 59 -13.02 -10.92 0.77
CA ARG A 59 -13.92 -11.87 1.42
C ARG A 59 -13.29 -12.57 2.63
N PHE A 60 -11.97 -12.69 2.66
CA PHE A 60 -11.21 -13.28 3.76
C PHE A 60 -10.75 -12.26 4.80
N VAL A 61 -11.00 -10.95 4.58
CA VAL A 61 -10.94 -9.96 5.65
C VAL A 61 -12.07 -10.29 6.60
N GLY A 62 -11.75 -11.09 7.62
CA GLY A 62 -12.73 -11.57 8.57
C GLY A 62 -13.55 -10.42 9.14
N TRP A 63 -14.83 -10.68 9.41
CA TRP A 63 -15.78 -9.71 9.98
C TRP A 63 -15.21 -8.94 11.20
N ARG A 64 -14.24 -9.52 11.91
CA ARG A 64 -13.53 -8.93 13.04
C ARG A 64 -12.77 -7.65 12.68
N ALA A 65 -12.13 -7.58 11.51
CA ALA A 65 -11.43 -6.38 11.07
C ALA A 65 -12.43 -5.26 10.76
N TRP A 66 -13.52 -5.61 10.08
CA TRP A 66 -14.63 -4.68 9.84
C TRP A 66 -15.25 -4.18 11.14
N ALA A 67 -15.51 -5.07 12.10
CA ALA A 67 -16.04 -4.72 13.41
C ALA A 67 -15.07 -3.82 14.21
N ALA A 68 -13.76 -4.08 14.14
CA ALA A 68 -12.78 -3.23 14.80
C ALA A 68 -12.74 -1.82 14.19
N GLN A 69 -12.89 -1.70 12.86
CA GLN A 69 -12.96 -0.41 12.18
C GLN A 69 -14.23 0.36 12.51
N THR A 70 -15.38 -0.32 12.58
CA THR A 70 -16.62 0.34 13.01
C THR A 70 -16.52 0.82 14.46
N VAL A 71 -15.88 0.06 15.35
CA VAL A 71 -15.61 0.50 16.73
C VAL A 71 -14.79 1.79 16.75
N VAL A 72 -13.75 1.94 15.93
CA VAL A 72 -12.97 3.19 15.85
C VAL A 72 -13.85 4.38 15.48
N VAL A 73 -14.74 4.22 14.49
CA VAL A 73 -15.65 5.28 14.06
C VAL A 73 -16.70 5.61 15.14
N VAL A 74 -17.23 4.60 15.83
CA VAL A 74 -18.16 4.78 16.95
C VAL A 74 -17.50 5.51 18.12
N LEU A 75 -16.26 5.16 18.46
CA LEU A 75 -15.48 5.87 19.48
C LEU A 75 -15.27 7.34 19.10
N MET A 76 -14.98 7.62 17.83
CA MET A 76 -14.88 9.00 17.35
C MET A 76 -16.20 9.74 17.52
N ALA A 77 -17.32 9.13 17.14
CA ALA A 77 -18.64 9.72 17.29
C ALA A 77 -18.98 10.00 18.77
N ALA A 78 -18.67 9.07 19.67
CA ALA A 78 -18.87 9.23 21.10
C ALA A 78 -18.04 10.40 21.68
N VAL A 79 -16.80 10.57 21.23
CA VAL A 79 -15.98 11.74 21.63
C VAL A 79 -16.62 13.04 21.14
N CYS A 80 -17.07 13.09 19.89
CA CYS A 80 -17.71 14.29 19.35
C CYS A 80 -19.02 14.64 20.07
N THR A 81 -19.82 13.65 20.49
CA THR A 81 -21.10 13.89 21.18
C THR A 81 -20.96 14.10 22.69
N SER A 82 -19.79 13.84 23.28
CA SER A 82 -19.53 14.02 24.71
C SER A 82 -19.44 15.48 25.18
N GLY A 83 -19.49 16.45 24.26
CA GLY A 83 -19.24 17.87 24.57
C GLY A 83 -17.76 18.19 24.80
N ALA A 84 -16.86 17.30 24.40
CA ALA A 84 -15.42 17.51 24.50
C ALA A 84 -14.97 18.73 23.68
N GLY A 85 -14.03 19.51 24.23
CA GLY A 85 -13.47 20.66 23.53
C GLY A 85 -12.71 20.27 22.26
N GLY A 86 -12.57 21.21 21.31
CA GLY A 86 -11.97 20.94 19.99
C GLY A 86 -10.55 20.34 20.04
N ARG A 87 -9.74 20.67 21.07
CA ARG A 87 -8.42 20.06 21.28
C ARG A 87 -8.51 18.57 21.64
N THR A 88 -9.51 18.18 22.43
CA THR A 88 -9.74 16.78 22.81
C THR A 88 -10.21 15.96 21.61
N VAL A 89 -11.10 16.52 20.78
CA VAL A 89 -11.51 15.91 19.51
C VAL A 89 -10.29 15.75 18.59
N ALA A 90 -9.44 16.77 18.50
CA ALA A 90 -8.21 16.73 17.70
C ALA A 90 -7.21 15.67 18.19
N ALA A 91 -7.04 15.52 19.51
CA ALA A 91 -6.20 14.48 20.11
C ALA A 91 -6.78 13.08 19.87
N ALA A 92 -8.09 12.91 20.05
CA ALA A 92 -8.80 11.67 19.75
C ALA A 92 -8.65 11.26 18.28
N THR A 93 -8.76 12.20 17.33
CA THR A 93 -8.48 11.96 15.91
C THR A 93 -7.08 11.38 15.72
N SER A 94 -6.04 11.98 16.32
CA SER A 94 -4.66 11.50 16.17
C SER A 94 -4.43 10.11 16.79
N LEU A 95 -5.04 9.86 17.95
CA LEU A 95 -4.95 8.59 18.66
C LEU A 95 -5.66 7.47 17.89
N LEU A 96 -6.90 7.72 17.50
CA LEU A 96 -7.72 6.75 16.76
C LEU A 96 -7.09 6.43 15.40
N ALA A 97 -6.54 7.44 14.72
CA ALA A 97 -5.80 7.24 13.47
C ALA A 97 -4.49 6.44 13.65
N ALA A 98 -3.76 6.59 14.76
CA ALA A 98 -2.63 5.71 15.05
C ALA A 98 -3.10 4.26 15.24
N THR A 99 -4.12 4.05 16.06
CA THR A 99 -4.61 2.72 16.43
C THR A 99 -5.26 1.96 15.27
N SER A 100 -5.83 2.66 14.28
CA SER A 100 -6.45 2.01 13.11
C SER A 100 -5.44 1.20 12.29
N ALA A 101 -4.16 1.59 12.29
CA ALA A 101 -3.09 0.82 11.65
C ALA A 101 -2.92 -0.57 12.29
N ALA A 102 -3.09 -0.71 13.62
CA ALA A 102 -2.95 -1.97 14.34
C ALA A 102 -4.04 -3.00 14.00
N ILE A 103 -5.17 -2.58 13.43
CA ILE A 103 -6.30 -3.47 13.15
C ILE A 103 -5.97 -4.48 12.03
N GLY A 104 -5.22 -4.07 11.01
CA GLY A 104 -4.88 -4.94 9.89
C GLY A 104 -3.42 -5.44 9.86
N LEU A 105 -2.56 -4.91 10.73
CA LEU A 105 -1.17 -5.35 10.90
C LEU A 105 -1.02 -6.84 11.28
N PRO A 106 -1.78 -7.38 12.24
CA PRO A 106 -1.72 -8.80 12.60
C PRO A 106 -2.04 -9.72 11.42
N TRP A 107 -2.94 -9.31 10.52
CA TRP A 107 -3.30 -10.11 9.34
C TRP A 107 -2.17 -10.15 8.31
N LEU A 108 -1.46 -9.03 8.10
CA LEU A 108 -0.27 -8.97 7.25
C LEU A 108 0.89 -9.79 7.81
N LEU A 109 1.14 -9.68 9.12
CA LEU A 109 2.27 -10.29 9.78
C LEU A 109 2.04 -11.76 10.12
N ALA A 110 0.79 -12.19 10.32
CA ALA A 110 0.43 -13.59 10.54
C ALA A 110 0.83 -14.49 9.36
N SER A 111 0.75 -14.01 8.12
CA SER A 111 1.21 -14.78 6.96
C SER A 111 2.72 -15.07 7.02
N ARG A 112 3.51 -14.07 7.45
CA ARG A 112 4.95 -14.25 7.68
C ARG A 112 5.20 -15.18 8.86
N ALA A 113 4.45 -15.02 9.95
CA ALA A 113 4.51 -15.85 11.15
C ALA A 113 4.15 -17.32 10.90
N GLN A 114 3.28 -17.61 9.94
CA GLN A 114 2.85 -18.97 9.59
C GLN A 114 3.69 -19.63 8.48
N GLY A 115 4.62 -18.92 7.84
CA GLY A 115 5.62 -19.57 6.99
C GLY A 115 5.08 -20.02 5.66
N MET A 116 3.98 -19.39 5.23
CA MET A 116 3.36 -19.63 3.94
C MET A 116 4.24 -19.18 2.78
N ALA A 117 5.44 -18.65 3.03
CA ALA A 117 6.42 -18.35 2.01
C ALA A 117 6.78 -19.55 1.12
N GLU A 118 6.72 -20.79 1.64
CA GLU A 118 6.98 -21.99 0.81
C GLU A 118 5.77 -22.42 -0.01
N LEU A 119 4.55 -22.33 0.55
CA LEU A 119 3.31 -22.61 -0.18
C LEU A 119 2.99 -21.54 -1.24
N GLU A 120 3.32 -20.28 -0.96
CA GLU A 120 3.19 -19.16 -1.91
C GLU A 120 4.18 -19.28 -3.09
N ARG A 121 5.28 -20.04 -2.95
CA ARG A 121 6.21 -20.33 -4.07
C ARG A 121 5.66 -21.38 -5.04
N SER A 122 4.70 -22.20 -4.63
CA SER A 122 4.08 -23.22 -5.47
C SER A 122 2.84 -22.72 -6.23
N CYS A 123 2.37 -21.50 -5.93
CA CYS A 123 1.24 -20.90 -6.64
C CYS A 123 1.68 -20.24 -7.97
N PRO A 124 0.81 -20.23 -9.00
CA PRO A 124 1.06 -19.52 -10.26
C PRO A 124 1.14 -17.99 -10.09
N PHE A 125 0.68 -17.45 -8.95
CA PHE A 125 0.81 -16.05 -8.57
C PHE A 125 2.04 -15.89 -7.66
N GLY A 126 3.03 -15.08 -8.07
CA GLY A 126 4.26 -14.90 -7.31
C GLY A 126 4.03 -14.27 -5.92
N ALA A 127 4.84 -14.61 -4.93
CA ALA A 127 4.74 -14.11 -3.55
C ALA A 127 4.62 -12.57 -3.44
N GLY A 128 5.24 -11.82 -4.38
CA GLY A 128 5.11 -10.37 -4.46
C GLY A 128 3.68 -9.87 -4.77
N SER A 129 2.90 -10.57 -5.59
CA SER A 129 1.52 -10.17 -5.90
C SER A 129 0.58 -10.44 -4.72
N VAL A 130 0.83 -11.50 -3.95
CA VAL A 130 0.08 -11.78 -2.72
C VAL A 130 0.39 -10.72 -1.66
N ALA A 131 1.66 -10.41 -1.43
CA ALA A 131 2.08 -9.34 -0.52
C ALA A 131 1.46 -7.99 -0.90
N LEU A 132 1.49 -7.64 -2.19
CA LEU A 132 0.87 -6.42 -2.71
C LEU A 132 -0.65 -6.43 -2.50
N ALA A 133 -1.32 -7.54 -2.78
CA ALA A 133 -2.76 -7.67 -2.57
C ALA A 133 -3.12 -7.46 -1.09
N ARG A 134 -2.36 -8.03 -0.16
CA ARG A 134 -2.59 -7.84 1.27
C ARG A 134 -2.37 -6.39 1.70
N LEU A 135 -1.34 -5.72 1.18
CA LEU A 135 -1.10 -4.30 1.43
C LEU A 135 -2.21 -3.41 0.87
N LEU A 136 -2.74 -3.72 -0.31
CA LEU A 136 -3.87 -3.00 -0.91
C LEU A 136 -5.14 -3.16 -0.08
N VAL A 137 -5.44 -4.39 0.36
CA VAL A 137 -6.59 -4.66 1.23
C VAL A 137 -6.45 -3.92 2.56
N LEU A 138 -5.26 -3.92 3.19
CA LEU A 138 -5.00 -3.12 4.38
C LEU A 138 -5.22 -1.63 4.11
N GLY A 139 -4.69 -1.12 2.99
CA GLY A 139 -4.82 0.28 2.60
C GLY A 139 -6.27 0.70 2.42
N MET A 140 -7.08 -0.13 1.74
CA MET A 140 -8.51 0.10 1.53
C MET A 140 -9.27 0.12 2.86
N ALA A 141 -9.02 -0.87 3.71
CA ALA A 141 -9.65 -0.95 5.02
C ALA A 141 -9.29 0.32 5.84
N SER A 142 -8.03 0.71 5.87
CA SER A 142 -7.59 1.86 6.63
C SER A 142 -8.15 3.17 6.08
N ALA A 143 -8.23 3.31 4.75
CA ALA A 143 -8.87 4.44 4.08
C ALA A 143 -10.34 4.58 4.49
N LEU A 144 -11.09 3.49 4.61
CA LEU A 144 -12.47 3.51 5.11
C LEU A 144 -12.54 4.04 6.55
N SER A 145 -11.66 3.57 7.44
CA SER A 145 -11.64 4.04 8.83
C SER A 145 -11.30 5.53 8.94
N LEU A 146 -10.31 6.01 8.18
CA LEU A 146 -9.93 7.42 8.13
C LEU A 146 -11.05 8.27 7.53
N THR A 147 -11.72 7.77 6.49
CA THR A 147 -12.88 8.43 5.88
C THR A 147 -14.02 8.56 6.90
N GLY A 148 -14.29 7.52 7.70
CA GLY A 148 -15.24 7.59 8.79
C GLY A 148 -14.91 8.70 9.80
N ILE A 149 -13.65 8.78 10.24
CA ILE A 149 -13.18 9.86 11.15
C ILE A 149 -13.34 11.23 10.48
N LEU A 150 -12.99 11.36 9.21
CA LEU A 150 -13.08 12.58 8.40
C LEU A 150 -14.51 13.05 8.13
N VAL A 151 -15.49 12.15 8.18
CA VAL A 151 -16.91 12.51 8.06
C VAL A 151 -17.48 12.86 9.43
N VAL A 152 -17.20 12.04 10.44
CA VAL A 152 -17.78 12.17 11.78
C VAL A 152 -17.28 13.42 12.51
N ALA A 153 -15.98 13.73 12.42
CA ALA A 153 -15.42 14.86 13.17
C ALA A 153 -15.97 16.22 12.67
N PRO A 154 -15.98 16.53 11.36
CA PRO A 154 -16.59 17.76 10.87
C PRO A 154 -18.11 17.81 11.09
N ALA A 155 -18.81 16.69 10.88
CA ALA A 155 -20.27 16.65 10.99
C ALA A 155 -20.77 16.87 12.42
N LEU A 156 -20.08 16.31 13.42
CA LEU A 156 -20.54 16.33 14.81
C LEU A 156 -19.82 17.37 15.68
N ALA A 157 -18.56 17.70 15.38
CA ALA A 157 -17.75 18.64 16.16
C ALA A 157 -17.40 19.94 15.41
N GLY A 158 -17.86 20.11 14.16
CA GLY A 158 -17.63 21.34 13.38
C GLY A 158 -16.17 21.60 13.02
N THR A 159 -15.32 20.57 13.05
CA THR A 159 -13.88 20.70 12.77
C THR A 159 -13.62 20.90 11.28
N ASP A 160 -12.58 21.67 10.94
CA ASP A 160 -12.10 21.77 9.56
C ASP A 160 -11.61 20.41 9.03
N LEU A 161 -12.09 20.03 7.84
CA LEU A 161 -11.79 18.75 7.20
C LEU A 161 -10.29 18.59 6.89
N VAL A 162 -9.64 19.63 6.37
CA VAL A 162 -8.23 19.57 5.94
C VAL A 162 -7.32 19.47 7.16
N ILE A 163 -7.59 20.24 8.21
CA ILE A 163 -6.86 20.16 9.49
C ILE A 163 -7.02 18.77 10.11
N THR A 164 -8.24 18.23 10.09
CA THR A 164 -8.53 16.88 10.60
C THR A 164 -7.79 15.81 9.79
N ALA A 165 -7.77 15.94 8.46
CA ALA A 165 -7.07 15.02 7.57
C ALA A 165 -5.56 14.99 7.82
N VAL A 166 -4.92 16.16 7.83
CA VAL A 166 -3.48 16.27 8.04
C VAL A 166 -3.08 15.75 9.43
N ARG A 167 -3.91 16.02 10.44
CA ARG A 167 -3.67 15.56 11.80
C ARG A 167 -3.87 14.05 11.98
N ALA A 168 -4.80 13.45 11.25
CA ALA A 168 -4.99 11.99 11.24
C ALA A 168 -3.89 11.29 10.44
N ALA A 169 -3.44 11.90 9.34
CA ALA A 169 -2.49 11.29 8.41
C ALA A 169 -1.12 11.00 9.05
N ALA A 170 -0.54 11.96 9.77
CA ALA A 170 0.78 11.80 10.39
C ALA A 170 0.89 10.57 11.32
N PRO A 171 0.09 10.42 12.38
CA PRO A 171 0.20 9.28 13.29
C PRO A 171 -0.15 7.96 12.62
N TYR A 172 -1.10 7.95 11.68
CA TYR A 172 -1.43 6.76 10.89
C TYR A 172 -0.24 6.30 10.03
N LEU A 173 0.36 7.22 9.26
CA LEU A 173 1.47 6.92 8.37
C LEU A 173 2.73 6.49 9.14
N LEU A 174 3.03 7.13 10.27
CA LEU A 174 4.13 6.73 11.15
C LEU A 174 3.89 5.35 11.77
N SER A 175 2.65 5.05 12.17
CA SER A 175 2.26 3.73 12.68
C SER A 175 2.47 2.65 11.63
N CYS A 176 2.01 2.88 10.40
CA CYS A 176 2.24 1.98 9.27
C CYS A 176 3.73 1.81 8.94
N ALA A 177 4.49 2.90 8.86
CA ALA A 177 5.91 2.87 8.50
C ALA A 177 6.72 2.04 9.48
N GLY A 178 6.65 2.34 10.77
CA GLY A 178 7.45 1.62 11.76
C GLY A 178 6.97 0.20 11.99
N ALA A 179 5.67 -0.08 11.88
CA ALA A 179 5.18 -1.45 12.00
C ALA A 179 5.63 -2.34 10.83
N LEU A 180 5.68 -1.79 9.60
CA LEU A 180 6.28 -2.48 8.44
C LEU A 180 7.79 -2.65 8.61
N ALA A 181 8.50 -1.60 9.04
CA ALA A 181 9.94 -1.62 9.24
C ALA A 181 10.37 -2.64 10.32
N LEU A 182 9.65 -2.67 11.44
CA LEU A 182 9.93 -3.62 12.52
C LEU A 182 9.51 -5.02 12.13
N GLY A 183 8.35 -5.20 11.49
CA GLY A 183 7.92 -6.51 11.01
C GLY A 183 8.86 -7.15 9.99
N MET A 184 9.65 -6.35 9.26
CA MET A 184 10.73 -6.81 8.38
C MET A 184 12.00 -7.24 9.12
N ARG A 185 12.30 -6.59 10.24
CA ARG A 185 13.58 -6.67 10.94
C ARG A 185 13.54 -7.60 12.16
N SER A 186 12.36 -7.91 12.66
CA SER A 186 12.13 -8.80 13.79
C SER A 186 12.16 -10.28 13.38
N SER A 187 12.38 -11.14 14.37
CA SER A 187 12.13 -12.57 14.22
C SER A 187 10.69 -12.83 13.75
N ARG A 188 10.47 -13.97 13.09
CA ARG A 188 9.15 -14.37 12.59
C ARG A 188 8.09 -14.45 13.69
N THR A 189 8.50 -14.80 14.91
CA THR A 189 7.63 -14.94 16.09
C THR A 189 7.29 -13.57 16.69
N ASP A 190 8.24 -12.63 16.66
CA ASP A 190 8.09 -11.32 17.33
C ASP A 190 7.52 -10.23 16.42
N ALA A 191 7.40 -10.48 15.11
CA ALA A 191 7.01 -9.46 14.14
C ALA A 191 5.69 -8.77 14.45
N ALA A 192 4.66 -9.56 14.81
CA ALA A 192 3.36 -9.01 15.18
C ALA A 192 3.44 -8.16 16.46
N LEU A 193 4.19 -8.65 17.46
CA LEU A 193 4.37 -7.95 18.73
C LEU A 193 5.15 -6.65 18.55
N ALA A 194 6.22 -6.64 17.75
CA ALA A 194 7.01 -5.46 17.45
C ALA A 194 6.17 -4.40 16.71
N GLY A 195 5.32 -4.81 15.77
CA GLY A 195 4.37 -3.92 15.11
C GLY A 195 3.36 -3.31 16.08
N VAL A 196 2.75 -4.11 16.96
CA VAL A 196 1.81 -3.62 17.99
C VAL A 196 2.52 -2.71 18.99
N ALA A 197 3.73 -3.04 19.42
CA ALA A 197 4.56 -2.21 20.30
C ALA A 197 4.85 -0.83 19.67
N TRP A 198 5.08 -0.79 18.36
CA TRP A 198 5.27 0.49 17.66
C TRP A 198 3.99 1.32 17.57
N VAL A 199 2.86 0.71 17.20
CA VAL A 199 1.59 1.44 17.15
C VAL A 199 1.20 1.97 18.53
N THR A 200 1.41 1.17 19.58
CA THR A 200 1.17 1.62 20.97
C THR A 200 2.13 2.74 21.37
N LEU A 201 3.39 2.71 20.94
CA LEU A 201 4.33 3.82 21.14
C LEU A 201 3.86 5.10 20.44
N VAL A 202 3.40 5.03 19.19
CA VAL A 202 2.89 6.21 18.45
C VAL A 202 1.59 6.75 19.07
N ALA A 203 0.71 5.86 19.54
CA ALA A 203 -0.48 6.23 20.30
C ALA A 203 -0.13 6.93 21.61
N ALA A 204 0.81 6.37 22.38
CA ALA A 204 1.31 6.96 23.62
C ALA A 204 2.00 8.31 23.37
N ALA A 205 2.76 8.44 22.29
CA ALA A 205 3.38 9.70 21.88
C ALA A 205 2.32 10.76 21.57
N SER A 206 1.23 10.40 20.89
CA SER A 206 0.11 11.32 20.63
C SER A 206 -0.52 11.81 21.94
N CYS A 207 -0.74 10.91 22.91
CA CYS A 207 -1.23 11.29 24.24
C CYS A 207 -0.23 12.17 25.01
N ALA A 208 1.07 11.88 24.92
CA ALA A 208 2.12 12.65 25.56
C ALA A 208 2.23 14.07 24.97
N VAL A 209 2.10 14.21 23.64
CA VAL A 209 2.05 15.52 22.97
C VAL A 209 0.84 16.32 23.45
N TYR A 210 -0.33 15.67 23.58
CA TYR A 210 -1.52 16.34 24.10
C TYR A 210 -1.34 16.82 25.56
N ALA A 211 -0.69 16.02 26.40
CA ALA A 211 -0.44 16.36 27.80
C ALA A 211 0.64 17.45 27.97
N ALA A 212 1.75 17.35 27.24
CA ALA A 212 2.90 18.23 27.39
C ALA A 212 2.75 19.55 26.61
N VAL A 213 2.19 19.48 25.40
CA VAL A 213 2.05 20.64 24.51
C VAL A 213 0.66 20.62 23.84
N PRO A 214 -0.42 20.92 24.60
CA PRO A 214 -1.78 20.96 24.04
C PRO A 214 -1.93 21.92 22.84
N ALA A 215 -1.11 22.98 22.80
CA ALA A 215 -1.06 23.94 21.70
C ALA A 215 -0.61 23.33 20.35
N ALA A 216 0.02 22.15 20.35
CA ALA A 216 0.33 21.42 19.14
C ALA A 216 -0.94 20.97 18.38
N TYR A 217 -2.09 20.90 19.08
CA TYR A 217 -3.39 20.57 18.50
C TYR A 217 -4.20 21.79 18.05
N ASP A 218 -3.68 23.01 18.24
CA ASP A 218 -4.30 24.22 17.71
C ASP A 218 -4.07 24.34 16.20
N ALA A 219 -4.92 25.11 15.52
CA ALA A 219 -4.85 25.29 14.07
C ALA A 219 -3.52 25.91 13.60
N ALA A 220 -2.89 26.75 14.42
CA ALA A 220 -1.59 27.37 14.13
C ALA A 220 -0.44 26.36 13.95
N SER A 221 -0.57 25.18 14.56
CA SER A 221 0.41 24.09 14.51
C SER A 221 0.18 23.11 13.36
N MET A 222 -0.71 23.43 12.41
CA MET A 222 -1.07 22.55 11.28
C MET A 222 0.15 22.14 10.43
N TRP A 223 1.09 23.06 10.21
CA TRP A 223 2.28 22.81 9.40
C TRP A 223 3.18 21.71 9.98
N VAL A 224 3.25 21.59 11.32
CA VAL A 224 4.02 20.54 12.01
C VAL A 224 3.47 19.17 11.64
N TRP A 225 2.15 19.01 11.69
CA TRP A 225 1.45 17.79 11.30
C TRP A 225 1.55 17.53 9.79
N GLY A 226 1.57 18.58 8.97
CA GLY A 226 1.80 18.48 7.52
C GLY A 226 3.17 17.91 7.19
N VAL A 227 4.23 18.44 7.80
CA VAL A 227 5.60 17.94 7.64
C VAL A 227 5.72 16.50 8.15
N ALA A 228 5.17 16.21 9.33
CA ALA A 228 5.15 14.86 9.89
C ALA A 228 4.43 13.86 8.97
N SER A 229 3.32 14.27 8.35
CA SER A 229 2.59 13.46 7.36
C SER A 229 3.44 13.20 6.12
N GLY A 230 4.13 14.21 5.60
CA GLY A 230 5.03 14.06 4.46
C GLY A 230 6.17 13.07 4.73
N ILE A 231 6.82 13.19 5.89
CA ILE A 231 7.87 12.26 6.33
C ILE A 231 7.31 10.85 6.50
N GLY A 232 6.16 10.71 7.17
CA GLY A 232 5.49 9.43 7.36
C GLY A 232 5.08 8.78 6.04
N ALA A 233 4.60 9.55 5.06
CA ALA A 233 4.24 9.05 3.73
C ALA A 233 5.46 8.52 2.98
N ALA A 234 6.55 9.29 2.96
CA ALA A 234 7.80 8.86 2.33
C ALA A 234 8.35 7.58 2.98
N TRP A 235 8.34 7.50 4.31
CA TRP A 235 8.84 6.34 5.03
C TRP A 235 7.97 5.10 4.84
N SER A 236 6.65 5.22 4.99
CA SER A 236 5.72 4.10 4.78
C SER A 236 5.77 3.57 3.34
N LEU A 237 5.88 4.45 2.34
CA LEU A 237 6.02 4.05 0.95
C LEU A 237 7.35 3.33 0.70
N ALA A 238 8.46 3.84 1.24
CA ALA A 238 9.76 3.21 1.12
C ALA A 238 9.76 1.80 1.73
N GLU A 239 9.17 1.65 2.93
CA GLU A 239 9.06 0.35 3.60
C GLU A 239 8.13 -0.60 2.83
N ALA A 240 6.98 -0.14 2.34
CA ALA A 240 6.07 -0.95 1.51
C ALA A 240 6.74 -1.44 0.22
N ILE A 241 7.49 -0.58 -0.46
CA ILE A 241 8.27 -0.96 -1.67
C ILE A 241 9.34 -1.98 -1.29
N SER A 242 10.04 -1.79 -0.18
CA SER A 242 11.05 -2.74 0.30
C SER A 242 10.43 -4.11 0.61
N TRP A 243 9.22 -4.13 1.18
CA TRP A 243 8.47 -5.34 1.50
C TRP A 243 8.11 -6.12 0.23
N VAL A 244 7.51 -5.44 -0.75
CA VAL A 244 7.12 -6.04 -2.03
C VAL A 244 8.36 -6.57 -2.78
N ARG A 245 9.47 -5.83 -2.77
CA ARG A 245 10.73 -6.28 -3.37
C ARG A 245 11.30 -7.50 -2.66
N ALA A 246 11.33 -7.51 -1.32
CA ALA A 246 11.82 -8.65 -0.55
C ALA A 246 10.99 -9.92 -0.82
N CYS A 247 9.68 -9.79 -0.98
CA CYS A 247 8.80 -10.89 -1.39
C CYS A 247 9.05 -11.33 -2.84
N ALA A 248 9.34 -10.40 -3.75
CA ALA A 248 9.60 -10.71 -5.16
C ALA A 248 10.95 -11.40 -5.41
N TYR A 249 11.99 -11.03 -4.66
CA TYR A 249 13.34 -11.61 -4.78
C TYR A 249 13.57 -12.82 -3.85
N GLY A 250 12.52 -13.31 -3.19
CA GLY A 250 12.58 -14.53 -2.39
C GLY A 250 13.48 -14.42 -1.15
N MET A 251 13.33 -13.36 -0.34
CA MET A 251 14.06 -13.17 0.93
C MET A 251 15.54 -13.62 0.89
N ALA A 252 16.27 -13.28 -0.17
CA ALA A 252 17.72 -13.17 -0.01
C ALA A 252 17.97 -12.11 1.08
N PRO A 253 18.86 -12.36 2.06
CA PRO A 253 19.17 -11.36 3.08
C PRO A 253 19.50 -10.05 2.36
N LEU A 254 18.75 -8.98 2.65
CA LEU A 254 19.13 -7.67 2.17
C LEU A 254 20.57 -7.44 2.64
N PRO A 255 21.52 -7.09 1.75
CA PRO A 255 22.87 -6.80 2.18
C PRO A 255 22.75 -5.69 3.22
N ASN A 256 23.21 -6.02 4.42
CA ASN A 256 23.40 -5.09 5.51
C ASN A 256 24.00 -3.80 4.94
N ARG A 257 23.39 -2.64 5.26
CA ARG A 257 23.88 -1.32 4.83
C ARG A 257 25.32 -1.04 5.30
N THR A 258 25.89 -1.90 6.14
CA THR A 258 27.26 -1.90 6.64
C THR A 258 28.14 -3.06 6.13
N GLY A 259 27.72 -3.80 5.10
CA GLY A 259 28.61 -4.70 4.36
C GLY A 259 29.25 -5.84 5.19
N THR A 260 28.69 -6.17 6.36
CA THR A 260 29.20 -7.28 7.17
C THR A 260 28.24 -8.47 7.09
N PRO A 261 28.73 -9.67 6.72
CA PRO A 261 27.94 -10.89 6.74
C PRO A 261 27.60 -11.26 8.18
N ALA A 262 26.34 -11.62 8.42
CA ALA A 262 25.91 -12.25 9.66
C ALA A 262 26.38 -13.72 9.63
N LEU A 263 27.17 -14.10 10.62
CA LEU A 263 27.46 -15.48 10.99
C LEU A 263 26.25 -16.07 11.75
#